data_AF-A0A1M2W0C9-F1
#
_entry.id   AF-A0A1M2W0C9-F1
#
_cell.length_a   1.000
_cell.length_b   1.000
_cell.length_c   1.000
_cell.angle_alpha   90.00
_cell.angle_beta   90.00
_cell.angle_gamma   90.00
#
_symmetry.space_group_name_H-M   'P 1'
#
loop_
_entity.id
_entity.type
_entity.pdbx_description
1 polymer ?
#
loop_
_entity_poly.entity_id
_entity_poly.type
_entity_poly.pdbx_seq_one_letter_code
_entity_poly.pdbx_strand_id
1 'polypeptide(L)'
;MTSTAEASTSNVEKKKPIVIITIGMAGAGKSTFVQQINSYLHSKEPPSPPYLLNLDPAVTSTPFAANIDIRDTVDYHRVMKEYNLGPNGGILTALNLFTTKFDQVLEYVEKSANEHE
;
A
#
# COMPACT_ATOMS: atom_id res chain seq x y z
N MET A 1 -55.85 -6.74 6.32
CA MET A 1 -54.83 -7.58 7.00
C MET A 1 -54.21 -8.41 5.89
N THR A 2 -52.97 -8.23 5.45
CA THR A 2 -51.76 -7.77 6.16
C THR A 2 -50.81 -7.21 5.11
N SER A 3 -50.17 -6.10 5.45
CA SER A 3 -49.05 -5.50 4.72
C SER A 3 -47.84 -6.43 4.82
N THR A 4 -47.19 -6.74 3.70
CA THR A 4 -45.81 -7.21 3.69
C THR A 4 -45.03 -6.26 2.79
N ALA A 5 -44.41 -5.27 3.43
CA ALA A 5 -43.47 -4.38 2.79
C ALA A 5 -42.21 -5.18 2.44
N GLU A 6 -41.94 -5.33 1.15
CA GLU A 6 -40.64 -5.76 0.65
C GLU A 6 -39.63 -4.67 1.00
N ALA A 7 -38.77 -4.95 1.98
CA ALA A 7 -37.65 -4.09 2.32
C ALA A 7 -36.69 -4.06 1.12
N SER A 8 -36.72 -2.97 0.37
CA SER A 8 -35.73 -2.60 -0.63
C SER A 8 -34.38 -2.44 0.07
N THR A 9 -33.55 -3.49 0.06
CA THR A 9 -32.13 -3.40 0.41
C THR A 9 -31.45 -2.50 -0.62
N SER A 10 -31.30 -1.23 -0.26
CA SER A 10 -30.49 -0.28 -1.00
C SER A 10 -29.04 -0.77 -0.98
N ASN A 11 -28.57 -1.32 -2.11
CA ASN A 11 -27.14 -1.50 -2.36
C ASN A 11 -26.50 -0.11 -2.40
N VAL A 12 -25.98 0.35 -1.25
CA VAL A 12 -25.11 1.52 -1.21
C VAL A 12 -23.80 1.08 -1.89
N GLU A 13 -23.56 1.54 -3.11
CA GLU A 13 -22.27 1.36 -3.76
C GLU A 13 -21.18 2.00 -2.88
N LYS A 14 -20.40 1.16 -2.19
CA LYS A 14 -19.25 1.60 -1.41
C LYS A 14 -18.29 2.37 -2.34
N LYS A 15 -18.01 3.62 -1.98
CA LYS A 15 -17.13 4.48 -2.76
C LYS A 15 -15.72 3.90 -2.70
N LYS A 16 -15.22 3.39 -3.82
CA LYS A 16 -13.85 2.85 -3.91
C LYS A 16 -12.84 3.95 -3.56
N PRO A 17 -11.80 3.64 -2.77
CA PRO A 17 -10.78 4.62 -2.40
C PRO A 17 -9.96 5.04 -3.64
N ILE A 18 -9.41 6.25 -3.59
CA ILE A 18 -8.46 6.73 -4.62
C ILE A 18 -7.10 6.10 -4.32
N VAL A 19 -6.57 5.35 -5.29
CA VAL A 19 -5.23 4.73 -5.20
C VAL A 19 -4.25 5.54 -6.04
N ILE A 20 -3.15 5.98 -5.41
CA ILE A 20 -2.07 6.73 -6.08
C ILE A 20 -0.83 5.85 -6.13
N ILE A 21 -0.40 5.48 -7.33
CA ILE A 21 0.83 4.70 -7.54
C ILE A 21 1.92 5.64 -8.05
N THR A 22 3.00 5.78 -7.28
CA THR A 22 4.13 6.66 -7.62
C THR A 22 5.21 5.88 -8.37
N ILE A 23 5.39 6.16 -9.66
CA ILE A 23 6.36 5.48 -10.52
C ILE A 23 7.34 6.51 -11.10
N GLY A 24 8.60 6.12 -11.30
CA GLY A 24 9.64 7.00 -11.83
C GLY A 24 11.04 6.43 -11.63
N MET A 25 12.02 6.99 -12.34
CA MET A 25 13.43 6.58 -12.27
C MET A 25 13.99 6.70 -10.84
N ALA A 26 15.10 5.98 -10.58
CA ALA A 26 15.86 6.18 -9.35
C ALA A 26 16.31 7.65 -9.24
N GLY A 27 16.19 8.25 -8.06
CA GLY A 27 16.51 9.67 -7.85
C GLY A 27 15.44 10.68 -8.30
N ALA A 28 14.33 10.26 -8.92
CA ALA A 28 13.26 11.17 -9.36
C ALA A 28 12.42 11.78 -8.20
N GLY A 29 12.75 11.50 -6.93
CA GLY A 29 12.07 12.07 -5.77
C GLY A 29 10.76 11.37 -5.37
N LYS A 30 10.52 10.13 -5.79
CA LYS A 30 9.30 9.35 -5.47
C LYS A 30 8.97 9.34 -3.97
N SER A 31 9.93 8.97 -3.13
CA SER A 31 9.73 8.89 -1.67
C SER A 31 9.47 10.27 -1.07
N THR A 32 10.10 11.32 -1.58
CA THR A 32 9.88 12.72 -1.18
C THR A 32 8.48 13.19 -1.58
N PHE A 33 7.99 12.80 -2.75
CA PHE A 33 6.63 13.10 -3.19
C PHE A 33 5.58 12.45 -2.28
N VAL A 34 5.75 11.15 -1.96
CA VAL A 34 4.86 10.44 -1.03
C VAL A 34 4.87 11.08 0.35
N GLN A 35 6.05 11.46 0.86
CA GLN A 35 6.18 12.19 2.12
C GLN A 35 5.39 13.51 2.12
N GLN A 36 5.49 14.29 1.05
CA GLN A 36 4.79 15.58 0.96
C GLN A 36 3.29 15.43 0.83
N ILE A 37 2.81 14.45 0.05
CA ILE A 37 1.38 14.13 -0.01
C ILE A 37 0.87 13.71 1.36
N ASN A 38 1.61 12.86 2.07
CA ASN A 38 1.22 12.41 3.39
C ASN A 38 1.06 13.59 4.36
N SER A 39 2.08 14.45 4.46
CA SER A 39 2.03 15.65 5.30
C SER A 39 0.89 16.59 4.93
N TYR A 40 0.68 16.80 3.62
CA TYR A 40 -0.39 17.66 3.12
C TYR A 40 -1.78 17.14 3.50
N LEU A 41 -2.03 15.84 3.31
CA LEU A 41 -3.32 15.22 3.65
C LEU A 41 -3.60 15.17 5.16
N HIS A 42 -2.54 15.08 5.98
CA HIS A 42 -2.65 15.22 7.43
C HIS A 42 -2.99 16.66 7.85
N SER A 43 -2.54 17.68 7.11
CA SER A 43 -2.81 19.09 7.40
C SER A 43 -4.19 19.60 6.93
N LYS A 44 -5.00 18.78 6.26
CA LYS A 44 -6.33 19.19 5.81
C LYS A 44 -7.33 19.23 6.96
N GLU A 45 -8.38 20.03 6.79
CA GLU A 45 -9.56 20.06 7.67
C GLU A 45 -10.81 19.67 6.86
N PRO A 46 -11.44 18.50 7.12
CA PRO A 46 -11.03 17.47 8.08
C PRO A 46 -9.76 16.70 7.63
N PRO A 47 -8.96 16.17 8.58
CA PRO A 47 -7.77 15.40 8.26
C PRO A 47 -8.15 14.10 7.57
N SER A 48 -7.41 13.74 6.52
CA SER A 48 -7.67 12.55 5.71
C SER A 48 -6.36 11.78 5.49
N PRO A 49 -5.80 11.15 6.55
CA PRO A 49 -4.52 10.46 6.45
C PRO A 49 -4.60 9.31 5.41
N PRO A 50 -3.64 9.22 4.48
CA PRO A 50 -3.63 8.15 3.49
C PRO A 50 -3.14 6.84 4.11
N TYR A 51 -3.59 5.71 3.53
CA TYR A 51 -2.99 4.41 3.77
C TYR A 51 -1.73 4.24 2.90
N LEU A 52 -0.56 4.12 3.52
CA LEU A 52 0.73 4.13 2.84
C LEU A 52 1.29 2.71 2.67
N LEU A 53 1.70 2.38 1.45
CA LEU A 53 2.29 1.10 1.08
C LEU A 53 3.69 1.34 0.49
N ASN A 54 4.73 0.78 1.13
CA ASN A 54 6.10 0.78 0.57
C ASN A 54 6.35 -0.53 -0.20
N LEU A 55 6.66 -0.38 -1.49
CA LEU A 55 6.98 -1.50 -2.40
C LEU A 55 8.45 -1.54 -2.83
N ASP A 56 9.29 -0.63 -2.35
CA ASP A 56 10.72 -0.61 -2.69
C ASP A 56 11.52 -1.44 -1.66
N PRO A 57 12.06 -2.62 -2.04
CA PRO A 57 12.83 -3.46 -1.14
C PRO A 57 14.26 -2.94 -0.90
N ALA A 58 14.76 -2.05 -1.76
CA ALA A 58 16.14 -1.56 -1.71
C ALA A 58 16.30 -0.25 -0.92
N VAL A 59 15.21 0.32 -0.41
CA VAL A 59 15.24 1.57 0.36
C VAL A 59 15.76 1.34 1.80
N THR A 60 16.80 2.07 2.20
CA THR A 60 17.40 1.93 3.54
C THR A 60 16.51 2.51 4.63
N SER A 61 15.91 3.68 4.39
CA SER A 61 14.97 4.32 5.31
C SER A 61 13.88 5.05 4.54
N THR A 62 12.64 4.93 5.01
CA THR A 62 11.50 5.67 4.49
C THR A 62 11.26 6.88 5.37
N PRO A 63 11.12 8.10 4.82
CA PRO A 63 10.84 9.31 5.61
C PRO A 63 9.37 9.43 6.02
N PHE A 64 8.60 8.34 5.88
CA PHE A 64 7.18 8.23 6.22
C PHE A 64 6.93 6.86 6.87
N ALA A 65 5.93 6.80 7.75
CA ALA A 65 5.46 5.56 8.35
C ALA A 65 4.53 4.84 7.37
N ALA A 66 5.02 3.76 6.75
CA ALA A 66 4.20 2.92 5.89
C ALA A 66 3.32 2.00 6.74
N ASN A 67 2.05 1.81 6.36
CA ASN A 67 1.16 0.84 6.98
C ASN A 67 1.54 -0.59 6.58
N ILE A 68 2.01 -0.77 5.35
CA ILE A 68 2.54 -2.03 4.84
C ILE A 68 3.88 -1.74 4.18
N ASP A 69 4.90 -2.51 4.56
CA ASP A 69 6.25 -2.39 4.00
C ASP A 69 6.73 -3.76 3.49
N ILE A 70 7.14 -3.82 2.22
CA ILE A 70 7.72 -5.03 1.62
C ILE A 70 8.92 -5.57 2.42
N ARG A 71 9.68 -4.69 3.10
CA ARG A 71 10.88 -5.05 3.87
C ARG A 71 10.57 -5.95 5.07
N ASP A 72 9.35 -5.91 5.60
CA ASP A 72 8.92 -6.78 6.69
C ASP A 72 8.71 -8.23 6.23
N THR A 73 8.41 -8.40 4.94
CA THR A 73 8.15 -9.72 4.34
C THR A 73 9.36 -10.32 3.65
N VAL A 74 10.23 -9.47 3.10
CA VAL A 74 11.40 -9.89 2.31
C VAL A 74 12.61 -9.04 2.67
N ASP A 75 13.65 -9.71 3.18
CA ASP A 75 14.96 -9.09 3.39
C ASP A 75 15.75 -9.09 2.08
N TYR A 76 15.85 -7.91 1.46
CA TYR A 76 16.58 -7.68 0.22
C TYR A 76 18.05 -8.12 0.30
N HIS A 77 18.75 -7.83 1.39
CA HIS A 77 20.16 -8.19 1.54
C HIS A 77 20.34 -9.70 1.70
N ARG A 78 19.42 -10.35 2.39
CA ARG A 78 19.40 -11.81 2.52
C ARG A 78 19.13 -12.49 1.17
N VAL A 79 18.14 -12.00 0.42
CA VAL A 79 17.82 -12.53 -0.92
C VAL A 79 19.02 -12.40 -1.86
N MET A 80 19.72 -11.26 -1.86
CA MET A 80 20.92 -11.10 -2.67
C MET A 80 22.01 -12.11 -2.32
N LYS A 81 22.22 -12.39 -1.03
CA LYS A 81 23.23 -13.35 -0.56
C LYS A 81 22.85 -14.80 -0.84
N GLU A 82 21.63 -15.21 -0.54
CA GLU A 82 21.17 -16.60 -0.67
C GLU A 82 21.09 -17.05 -2.14
N TYR A 83 20.64 -16.16 -3.03
CA TYR A 83 20.50 -16.47 -4.46
C TYR A 83 21.70 -15.99 -5.29
N ASN A 84 22.74 -15.44 -4.65
CA ASN A 84 23.94 -14.88 -5.28
C ASN A 84 23.61 -13.89 -6.42
N LEU A 85 22.70 -12.96 -6.15
CA LEU A 85 22.14 -12.03 -7.14
C LEU A 85 22.82 -10.67 -7.05
N GLY A 86 22.99 -10.03 -8.21
CA GLY A 86 23.30 -8.60 -8.28
C GLY A 86 22.11 -7.73 -7.85
N PRO A 87 22.29 -6.40 -7.69
CA PRO A 87 21.27 -5.50 -7.15
C PRO A 87 19.93 -5.58 -7.89
N ASN A 88 19.97 -5.58 -9.23
CA ASN A 88 18.75 -5.67 -10.04
C ASN A 88 18.04 -7.02 -9.92
N GLY A 89 18.81 -8.12 -9.81
CA GLY A 89 18.25 -9.46 -9.61
C GLY A 89 17.63 -9.60 -8.22
N GLY A 90 18.24 -8.99 -7.20
CA GLY A 90 17.70 -8.92 -5.84
C GLY A 90 16.36 -8.20 -5.80
N ILE A 91 16.22 -7.06 -6.50
CA ILE A 91 14.95 -6.31 -6.56
C ILE A 91 13.85 -7.16 -7.18
N LEU A 92 14.11 -7.78 -8.34
CA LEU A 92 13.11 -8.60 -9.05
C LEU A 92 12.69 -9.81 -8.19
N THR A 93 13.65 -10.48 -7.57
CA THR A 93 13.38 -11.65 -6.72
C THR A 93 12.60 -11.26 -5.48
N ALA A 94 12.92 -10.12 -4.86
CA ALA A 94 12.18 -9.64 -3.71
C ALA A 94 10.74 -9.29 -4.07
N LEU A 95 10.51 -8.63 -5.21
CA LEU A 95 9.18 -8.35 -5.71
C LEU A 95 8.40 -9.64 -6.00
N ASN A 96 9.03 -10.65 -6.62
CA ASN A 96 8.39 -11.94 -6.89
C ASN A 96 7.98 -12.66 -5.60
N LEU A 97 8.84 -12.67 -4.59
CA LEU A 97 8.52 -13.26 -3.27
C LEU A 97 7.36 -12.50 -2.61
N PHE A 98 7.34 -11.18 -2.71
CA PHE A 98 6.23 -10.36 -2.20
C PHE A 98 4.92 -10.65 -2.94
N THR A 99 4.96 -10.87 -4.26
CA THR A 99 3.77 -11.22 -5.05
C THR A 99 3.07 -12.47 -4.53
N THR A 100 3.81 -13.45 -3.98
CA THR A 100 3.21 -14.66 -3.39
C THR A 100 2.34 -14.40 -2.17
N LYS A 101 2.50 -13.23 -1.53
CA LYS A 101 1.73 -12.79 -0.35
C LYS A 101 0.84 -11.59 -0.67
N PHE A 102 0.72 -11.21 -1.95
CA PHE A 102 -0.01 -10.01 -2.34
C PHE A 102 -1.50 -10.08 -2.01
N ASP A 103 -2.09 -11.28 -2.03
CA ASP A 103 -3.49 -11.48 -1.64
C ASP A 103 -3.73 -11.06 -0.18
N GLN A 104 -2.79 -11.36 0.74
CA GLN A 104 -2.88 -10.93 2.13
C GLN A 104 -2.79 -9.40 2.26
N VAL A 105 -1.95 -8.76 1.43
CA VAL A 105 -1.83 -7.30 1.38
C VAL A 105 -3.14 -6.66 0.94
N LEU A 106 -3.81 -7.24 -0.06
CA LEU A 106 -5.13 -6.77 -0.50
C LEU A 106 -6.18 -6.90 0.61
N GLU A 107 -6.20 -8.03 1.33
CA GLU A 107 -7.10 -8.21 2.48
C GLU A 107 -6.89 -7.14 3.57
N TYR A 108 -5.64 -6.76 3.85
CA TYR A 108 -5.35 -5.69 4.81
C TYR A 108 -5.84 -4.33 4.33
N VAL A 109 -5.64 -4.01 3.05
CA VAL A 109 -6.10 -2.75 2.44
C VAL A 109 -7.63 -2.68 2.44
N GLU A 110 -8.33 -3.77 2.13
CA GLU A 110 -9.79 -3.84 2.15
C GLU A 110 -10.36 -3.69 3.57
N LYS A 111 -9.72 -4.29 4.58
CA LYS A 111 -10.12 -4.10 5.99
C LYS A 111 -10.00 -2.64 6.41
N SER A 112 -8.87 -1.99 6.13
CA SER A 112 -8.67 -0.58 6.44
C SER A 112 -9.65 0.33 5.70
N ALA A 113 -10.08 -0.03 4.49
CA ALA A 113 -11.12 0.72 3.77
C ALA A 113 -12.49 0.69 4.49
N ASN A 114 -12.81 -0.39 5.21
CA ASN A 114 -14.06 -0.53 5.96
C ASN A 114 -14.02 0.15 7.34
N GLU A 115 -12.83 0.38 7.91
CA GLU A 115 -12.65 1.03 9.22
C GLU A 115 -12.65 2.57 9.13
N HIS A 116 -12.47 3.12 7.92
CA HIS A 116 -12.42 4.56 7.65
C HIS A 116 -13.69 5.10 6.93
N GLU A 117 -14.79 4.34 6.93
CA GLU A 117 -16.16 4.82 6.61
C GLU A 117 -16.86 5.37 7.86
#